data_AF-A0A7X6Y9T1-F1
#
_entry.id   AF-A0A7X6Y9T1-F1
#
_cell.length_a   1.000
_cell.length_b   1.000
_cell.length_c   1.000
_cell.angle_alpha   90.00
_cell.angle_beta   90.00
_cell.angle_gamma   90.00
#
_symmetry.space_group_name_H-M   'P 1'
#
loop_
_entity.id
_entity.type
_entity.pdbx_description
1 polymer ?
#
loop_
_entity_poly.entity_id
_entity_poly.type
_entity_poly.pdbx_seq_one_letter_code
_entity_poly.pdbx_strand_id
1 'polypeptide(L)'
;MSGLRVELHLHSVLSPCAGDEMIPPLVLRRGVQLGLSFIAITDHNSTLNVPAFWRAARNLPIQVIPGIELQTREDIHLIGLFDSPEKAAAIQAVVDATLPKVRNREDYFGRQWIVDEQGRLIGREER
;
A
#
# COMPACT_ATOMS: atom_id res chain seq x y z
N MET A 1 -12.57 -27.80 -7.77
CA MET A 1 -12.66 -26.35 -8.00
C MET A 1 -11.41 -25.73 -7.41
N SER A 2 -10.57 -25.06 -8.19
CA SER A 2 -9.50 -24.23 -7.62
C SER A 2 -10.18 -23.01 -6.99
N GLY A 3 -10.12 -22.88 -5.67
CA GLY A 3 -10.69 -21.73 -4.96
C GLY A 3 -9.96 -20.44 -5.31
N LEU A 4 -10.70 -19.34 -5.36
CA LEU A 4 -10.14 -17.99 -5.47
C LEU A 4 -9.38 -17.66 -4.17
N ARG A 5 -8.09 -17.32 -4.26
CA ARG A 5 -7.30 -16.84 -3.12
C ARG A 5 -6.99 -15.36 -3.28
N VAL A 6 -7.25 -14.60 -2.23
CA VAL A 6 -7.08 -13.16 -2.19
C VAL A 6 -6.40 -12.74 -0.90
N GLU A 7 -5.52 -11.75 -1.01
CA GLU A 7 -5.01 -10.97 0.13
C GLU A 7 -5.68 -9.59 0.07
N LEU A 8 -6.31 -9.15 1.16
CA LEU A 8 -7.09 -7.92 1.22
C LEU A 8 -6.53 -6.89 2.23
N HIS A 9 -5.49 -7.24 2.99
CA HIS A 9 -4.85 -6.36 3.95
C HIS A 9 -3.34 -6.61 3.96
N LEU A 10 -2.59 -5.80 3.21
CA LEU A 10 -1.14 -5.90 3.14
C LEU A 10 -0.48 -4.52 3.12
N HIS A 11 0.53 -4.38 3.97
CA HIS A 11 1.34 -3.19 4.08
C HIS A 11 2.60 -3.33 3.25
N SER A 12 2.88 -2.30 2.45
CA SER A 12 4.13 -2.16 1.73
C SER A 12 5.17 -1.45 2.59
N VAL A 13 6.36 -1.25 2.04
CA VAL A 13 7.46 -0.48 2.64
C VAL A 13 7.11 0.99 2.95
N LEU A 14 5.92 1.45 2.55
CA LEU A 14 5.40 2.77 2.93
C LEU A 14 4.85 2.81 4.35
N SER A 15 4.39 1.67 4.88
CA SER A 15 3.96 1.57 6.27
C SER A 15 5.16 1.21 7.16
N PRO A 16 5.39 1.93 8.26
CA PRO A 16 6.58 1.73 9.07
C PRO A 16 6.61 0.39 9.84
N CYS A 17 5.47 -0.28 9.94
CA CYS A 17 5.36 -1.62 10.54
C CYS A 17 5.78 -2.75 9.58
N ALA A 18 6.04 -2.43 8.31
CA ALA A 18 6.46 -3.38 7.29
C ALA A 18 8.00 -3.41 7.14
N GLY A 19 8.52 -4.51 6.58
CA GLY A 19 9.95 -4.64 6.28
C GLY A 19 10.37 -3.90 5.01
N ASP A 20 11.66 -3.57 4.90
CA ASP A 20 12.28 -2.94 3.72
C ASP A 20 12.06 -3.75 2.43
N GLU A 21 11.84 -5.07 2.55
CA GLU A 21 11.57 -6.00 1.46
C GLU A 21 10.12 -5.96 0.93
N MET A 22 9.23 -5.19 1.58
CA MET A 22 7.81 -5.09 1.20
C MET A 22 7.59 -4.17 -0.01
N ILE A 23 8.42 -4.35 -1.03
CA ILE A 23 8.46 -3.62 -2.30
C ILE A 23 7.69 -4.37 -3.40
N PRO A 24 7.23 -3.69 -4.47
CA PRO A 24 6.42 -4.29 -5.53
C PRO A 24 6.93 -5.61 -6.10
N PRO A 25 8.21 -5.74 -6.57
CA PRO A 25 8.65 -6.96 -7.22
C PRO A 25 8.69 -8.17 -6.29
N LEU A 26 9.01 -7.98 -5.01
CA LEU A 26 9.14 -9.08 -4.06
C LEU A 26 7.78 -9.59 -3.59
N VAL A 27 6.89 -8.66 -3.22
CA VAL A 27 5.53 -8.97 -2.77
C VAL A 27 4.72 -9.63 -3.88
N LEU A 28 4.73 -9.08 -5.10
CA LEU A 28 3.96 -9.64 -6.22
C LEU A 28 4.47 -11.03 -6.63
N ARG A 29 5.80 -11.21 -6.69
CA ARG A 29 6.39 -12.53 -6.94
C ARG A 29 5.96 -13.54 -5.89
N ARG A 30 5.94 -13.15 -4.61
CA ARG A 30 5.49 -14.02 -3.53
C ARG A 30 4.01 -14.34 -3.64
N GLY A 31 3.16 -13.37 -3.97
CA GLY A 31 1.73 -13.58 -4.20
C GLY A 31 1.45 -14.58 -5.32
N VAL A 32 2.17 -14.48 -6.44
CA VAL A 32 2.08 -15.44 -7.55
C VAL A 32 2.49 -16.85 -7.10
N GLN A 33 3.60 -16.99 -6.35
CA GLN A 33 4.03 -18.30 -5.82
C GLN A 33 3.02 -18.94 -4.86
N LEU A 34 2.26 -18.12 -4.12
CA LEU A 34 1.21 -18.56 -3.22
C LEU A 34 -0.13 -18.85 -3.94
N GLY A 35 -0.20 -18.58 -5.25
CA GLY A 35 -1.41 -18.76 -6.05
C GLY A 35 -2.49 -17.73 -5.74
N LEU A 36 -2.12 -16.51 -5.32
CA LEU A 36 -3.07 -15.41 -5.14
C LEU A 36 -3.53 -14.88 -6.50
N SER A 37 -4.84 -14.69 -6.64
CA SER A 37 -5.44 -14.02 -7.79
C SER A 37 -5.51 -12.51 -7.61
N PHE A 38 -5.69 -12.06 -6.36
CA PHE A 38 -5.75 -10.64 -6.00
C PHE A 38 -4.91 -10.33 -4.76
N ILE A 39 -4.36 -9.13 -4.70
CA ILE A 39 -3.65 -8.58 -3.55
C ILE A 39 -3.98 -7.10 -3.38
N ALA A 40 -4.52 -6.71 -2.23
CA ALA A 40 -4.73 -5.32 -1.89
C ALA A 40 -3.48 -4.71 -1.26
N ILE A 41 -3.17 -3.46 -1.62
CA ILE A 41 -2.12 -2.66 -0.96
C ILE A 41 -2.84 -1.64 -0.09
N THR A 42 -2.71 -1.79 1.23
CA THR A 42 -3.49 -1.06 2.23
C THR A 42 -2.56 -0.39 3.24
N ASP A 43 -1.66 0.46 2.78
CA ASP A 43 -0.72 1.15 3.67
C ASP A 43 -1.43 2.10 4.66
N HIS A 44 -0.81 2.31 5.82
CA HIS A 44 -1.34 3.18 6.86
C HIS A 44 -1.48 4.62 6.36
N ASN A 45 -2.71 5.13 6.33
CA ASN A 45 -3.06 6.51 5.96
C ASN A 45 -2.45 6.98 4.63
N SER A 46 -2.04 6.05 3.76
CA SER A 46 -1.37 6.40 2.52
C SER A 46 -1.68 5.41 1.41
N THR A 47 -1.78 5.93 0.20
CA THR A 47 -2.00 5.19 -1.06
C THR A 47 -0.83 5.37 -2.01
N LEU A 48 0.25 6.05 -1.59
CA LEU A 48 1.29 6.52 -2.52
C LEU A 48 2.07 5.39 -3.20
N ASN A 49 2.09 4.18 -2.64
CA ASN A 49 2.68 3.00 -3.27
C ASN A 49 1.69 2.22 -4.17
N VAL A 50 0.38 2.47 -4.09
CA VAL A 50 -0.63 1.79 -4.94
C VAL A 50 -0.26 1.87 -6.43
N PRO A 51 0.10 3.04 -7.01
CA PRO A 51 0.44 3.11 -8.44
C PRO A 51 1.65 2.24 -8.81
N ALA A 52 2.63 2.11 -7.93
CA ALA A 52 3.83 1.31 -8.17
C ALA A 52 3.50 -0.18 -8.25
N PHE A 53 2.72 -0.69 -7.29
CA PHE A 53 2.22 -2.07 -7.32
C PHE A 53 1.32 -2.32 -8.53
N TRP A 54 0.41 -1.39 -8.84
CA TRP A 54 -0.49 -1.52 -9.99
C TRP A 54 0.26 -1.65 -11.31
N ARG A 55 1.32 -0.85 -11.52
CA ARG A 55 2.17 -0.94 -12.71
C ARG A 55 2.99 -2.23 -12.73
N ALA A 56 3.57 -2.62 -11.59
CA ALA A 56 4.39 -3.84 -11.48
C ALA A 56 3.58 -5.12 -11.78
N ALA A 57 2.28 -5.12 -11.49
CA ALA A 57 1.41 -6.29 -11.66
C ALA A 57 0.90 -6.51 -13.10
N ARG A 58 1.05 -5.54 -14.01
CA ARG A 58 0.41 -5.56 -15.36
C ARG A 58 0.65 -6.84 -16.17
N ASN A 59 1.79 -7.50 -15.98
CA ASN A 59 2.18 -8.70 -16.73
C ASN A 59 2.29 -9.95 -15.85
N LEU A 60 1.66 -9.94 -14.67
CA LEU A 60 1.69 -11.05 -13.72
C LEU A 60 0.30 -11.71 -13.63
N PRO A 61 0.22 -13.00 -13.26
CA PRO A 61 -1.05 -13.69 -13.02
C PRO A 61 -1.66 -13.33 -11.65
N ILE A 62 -1.51 -12.08 -11.21
CA ILE A 62 -2.06 -11.52 -9.97
C ILE A 62 -2.51 -10.09 -10.25
N GLN A 63 -3.69 -9.72 -9.74
CA GLN A 63 -4.21 -8.36 -9.85
C GLN A 63 -4.03 -7.61 -8.53
N VAL A 64 -3.67 -6.34 -8.62
CA VAL A 64 -3.60 -5.46 -7.45
C VAL A 64 -4.98 -4.85 -7.23
N ILE A 65 -5.41 -4.77 -5.98
CA ILE A 65 -6.56 -3.97 -5.54
C ILE A 65 -5.99 -2.70 -4.89
N PRO A 66 -6.38 -1.49 -5.35
CA PRO A 66 -5.98 -0.26 -4.68
C PRO A 66 -6.66 -0.20 -3.31
N GLY A 67 -5.90 0.11 -2.27
CA GLY A 67 -6.47 0.24 -0.94
C GLY A 67 -5.71 1.21 -0.05
N ILE A 68 -6.20 1.31 1.18
CA ILE A 68 -5.63 2.09 2.28
C ILE A 68 -6.09 1.46 3.58
N GLU A 69 -5.25 1.48 4.60
CA GLU A 69 -5.70 1.31 5.99
C GLU A 69 -5.79 2.70 6.64
N LEU A 70 -7.03 3.18 6.83
CA LEU A 70 -7.29 4.46 7.50
C LEU A 70 -7.35 4.26 9.00
N GLN A 71 -6.69 5.13 9.75
CA GLN A 71 -6.82 5.20 11.20
C GLN A 71 -7.66 6.43 11.59
N THR A 72 -8.74 6.22 12.35
CA THR A 72 -9.53 7.32 12.89
C THR A 72 -8.89 7.92 14.15
N ARG A 73 -9.42 9.06 14.61
CA ARG A 73 -8.94 9.71 15.85
C ARG A 73 -9.21 8.87 17.10
N GLU A 74 -10.20 7.98 17.02
CA GLU A 74 -10.59 7.02 18.05
C GLU A 74 -9.78 5.72 18.00
N ASP A 75 -8.72 5.68 17.18
CA ASP A 75 -7.84 4.50 17.01
C ASP A 75 -8.54 3.31 16.33
N ILE A 76 -9.54 3.58 15.50
CA ILE A 76 -10.22 2.55 14.70
C ILE A 76 -9.53 2.44 13.34
N HIS A 77 -9.15 1.22 12.98
CA HIS A 77 -8.54 0.91 11.69
C HIS A 77 -9.59 0.42 10.70
N LEU A 78 -9.61 1.02 9.52
CA LEU A 78 -10.59 0.77 8.47
C LEU A 78 -9.89 0.46 7.14
N ILE A 79 -10.24 -0.67 6.55
CA ILE A 79 -9.76 -1.03 5.21
C ILE A 79 -10.67 -0.40 4.16
N GLY A 80 -10.09 0.48 3.35
CA GLY A 80 -10.71 1.01 2.13
C GLY A 80 -10.17 0.27 0.91
N LEU A 81 -11.07 -0.22 0.05
CA LEU A 81 -10.74 -0.84 -1.23
C LEU A 81 -11.43 -0.07 -2.36
N PHE A 82 -10.73 0.12 -3.48
CA PHE A 82 -11.20 0.95 -4.58
C PHE A 82 -11.18 0.20 -5.92
N ASP A 83 -11.94 0.66 -6.90
CA ASP A 83 -11.91 0.03 -8.23
C ASP A 83 -10.68 0.43 -9.05
N SER A 84 -10.05 1.57 -8.73
CA SER A 84 -8.93 2.10 -9.51
C SER A 84 -7.97 2.96 -8.67
N PRO A 85 -6.70 3.11 -9.11
CA PRO A 85 -5.74 3.99 -8.46
C PRO A 85 -6.21 5.45 -8.37
N GLU A 86 -7.00 5.93 -9.32
CA GLU A 86 -7.54 7.30 -9.32
C GLU A 86 -8.54 7.51 -8.17
N LYS A 87 -9.37 6.50 -7.88
CA LYS A 87 -10.29 6.53 -6.73
C LYS A 87 -9.52 6.47 -5.40
N ALA A 88 -8.45 5.68 -5.34
CA ALA A 88 -7.56 5.66 -4.17
C ALA A 88 -6.85 7.02 -3.96
N ALA A 89 -6.39 7.66 -5.05
CA ALA A 89 -5.80 8.99 -4.98
C ALA A 89 -6.80 10.06 -4.50
N ALA A 90 -8.09 9.89 -4.81
CA ALA A 90 -9.13 10.79 -4.30
C ALA A 90 -9.29 10.70 -2.77
N ILE A 91 -9.20 9.49 -2.17
CA ILE A 91 -9.22 9.37 -0.71
C ILE A 91 -7.93 9.93 -0.09
N GLN A 92 -6.78 9.79 -0.77
CA GLN A 92 -5.52 10.36 -0.28
C GLN A 92 -5.63 11.86 -0.04
N ALA A 93 -6.25 12.60 -0.96
CA ALA A 93 -6.44 14.04 -0.80
C ALA A 93 -7.25 14.39 0.46
N VAL A 94 -8.22 13.56 0.85
CA VAL A 94 -8.99 13.72 2.10
C VAL A 94 -8.12 13.42 3.32
N VAL A 95 -7.33 12.35 3.26
CA VAL A 95 -6.39 12.00 4.34
C VAL A 95 -5.37 13.12 4.53
N ASP A 96 -4.81 13.63 3.44
CA ASP A 96 -3.83 14.70 3.46
C ASP A 96 -4.38 15.99 4.08
N ALA A 97 -5.66 16.29 3.84
CA ALA A 97 -6.32 17.45 4.41
C ALA A 97 -6.68 17.29 5.90
N THR A 98 -6.79 16.06 6.40
CA THR A 98 -7.29 15.76 7.75
C THR A 98 -6.22 15.30 8.72
N LEU A 99 -5.09 14.77 8.22
CA LEU A 99 -3.95 14.37 9.06
C LEU A 99 -3.39 15.55 9.86
N PRO A 100 -2.96 15.32 11.12
CA PRO A 100 -2.23 16.30 11.88
C PRO A 100 -1.02 16.82 11.10
N LYS A 101 -0.75 18.13 11.18
CA LYS A 101 0.43 18.76 10.56
C LYS A 101 1.70 18.50 11.36
N VAL A 102 1.96 17.23 11.67
CA VAL A 102 3.13 16.75 12.37
C VAL A 102 4.02 16.05 11.36
N ARG A 103 5.32 16.33 11.39
CA ARG A 103 6.26 15.63 10.53
C ARG A 103 6.61 14.28 11.12
N ASN A 104 6.75 13.28 10.25
CA ASN A 104 7.29 11.99 10.60
C ASN A 104 8.69 12.16 11.23
N ARG A 105 8.90 11.42 12.31
CA ARG A 105 10.17 11.27 13.01
C ARG A 105 10.64 9.84 12.80
N GLU A 106 11.47 9.62 11.78
CA GLU A 106 11.89 8.27 11.38
C GLU A 106 12.57 7.49 12.53
N ASP A 107 13.23 8.19 13.46
CA ASP A 107 13.86 7.62 14.66
C ASP A 107 12.86 7.03 15.65
N TYR A 108 11.60 7.44 15.58
CA TYR A 108 10.55 7.04 16.51
C TYR A 108 9.42 6.24 15.83
N PHE A 109 8.90 6.74 14.71
CA PHE A 109 7.77 6.13 14.01
C PHE A 109 8.20 5.18 12.91
N GLY A 110 9.45 5.19 12.48
CA GLY A 110 9.95 4.38 11.38
C GLY A 110 9.92 5.08 10.03
N ARG A 111 10.42 4.36 9.02
CA ARG A 111 10.57 4.87 7.65
C ARG A 111 9.29 4.64 6.86
N GLN A 112 8.96 5.59 6.00
CA GLN A 112 7.78 5.51 5.13
C GLN A 112 8.22 5.78 3.68
N TRP A 113 8.56 4.71 2.96
CA TRP A 113 9.19 4.82 1.65
C TRP A 113 8.18 4.75 0.51
N ILE A 114 8.27 5.76 -0.36
CA ILE A 114 7.57 5.76 -1.64
C ILE A 114 8.53 5.18 -2.67
N VAL A 115 8.10 4.10 -3.33
CA VAL A 115 8.91 3.36 -4.30
C VAL A 115 8.27 3.36 -5.68
N ASP A 116 9.08 3.15 -6.71
CA ASP A 116 8.58 2.84 -8.05
C ASP A 116 8.26 1.35 -8.23
N GLU A 117 7.78 0.97 -9.42
CA GLU A 117 7.38 -0.40 -9.72
C GLU A 117 8.53 -1.43 -9.71
N GLN A 118 9.80 -0.97 -9.70
CA GLN A 118 10.97 -1.82 -9.50
C GLN A 118 11.42 -1.87 -8.02
N GLY A 119 10.72 -1.17 -7.13
CA GLY A 119 11.06 -1.08 -5.71
C GLY A 119 12.19 -0.10 -5.40
N ARG A 120 12.52 0.81 -6.33
CA ARG A 120 13.53 1.85 -6.09
C ARG A 120 12.88 3.01 -5.34
N LEU A 121 13.59 3.54 -4.35
CA LEU A 121 13.14 4.70 -3.57
C LEU A 121 13.01 5.93 -4.48
N ILE A 122 11.83 6.53 -4.53
CA ILE A 122 11.55 7.77 -5.28
C ILE A 122 11.08 8.92 -4.39
N GLY A 123 10.71 8.64 -3.14
CA GLY A 123 10.26 9.65 -2.19
C GLY A 123 10.10 9.09 -0.78
N ARG A 124 9.74 9.98 0.14
CA ARG A 124 9.40 9.63 1.52
C ARG A 124 8.08 10.32 1.86
N GLU A 125 7.20 9.63 2.57
CA GLU A 125 6.07 10.29 3.20
C GLU A 125 6.57 11.04 4.43
N GLU A 126 6.27 12.35 4.48
CA GLU A 126 6.80 13.25 5.51
C GLU A 126 5.86 13.37 6.73
N ARG A 127 4.70 12.72 6.72
CA ARG A 127 3.67 12.84 7.76
C ARG A 127 3.24 11.50 8.33
#